data_AF-A0A6L5YHY3-F1
#
_entry.id   AF-A0A6L5YHY3-F1
#
_cell.length_a   1.000
_cell.length_b   1.000
_cell.length_c   1.000
_cell.angle_alpha   90.00
_cell.angle_beta   90.00
_cell.angle_gamma   90.00
#
_symmetry.space_group_name_H-M   'P 1'
#
loop_
_entity.id
_entity.type
_entity.pdbx_description
1 polymer ?
#
loop_
_entity_poly.entity_id
_entity_poly.type
_entity_poly.pdbx_seq_one_letter_code
_entity_poly.pdbx_strand_id
1 'polypeptide(L)'
;MTKTDLINEVAYELDSFMTKEQIDRMKITLYVKMQDFELAEIKQLPMTMEHDNEWLMQRYCVDGVAAGLHAGTIRSYIGIIKKFFDFVNKNYKYVTAQDITDYLAVRSYRDHISHNYKSTIYRYLCTFFS
;
A
#
# COMPACT_ATOMS: atom_id res chain seq x y z
N MET A 1 25.37 -12.61 -3.57
CA MET A 1 25.53 -13.77 -4.49
C MET A 1 26.54 -13.46 -5.59
N THR A 2 27.39 -14.40 -6.03
CA THR A 2 28.34 -14.20 -7.16
C THR A 2 27.75 -14.65 -8.51
N LYS A 3 28.35 -14.22 -9.64
CA LYS A 3 27.92 -14.66 -10.99
C LYS A 3 27.98 -16.17 -11.16
N THR A 4 29.01 -16.79 -10.58
CA THR A 4 29.22 -18.23 -10.65
C THR A 4 28.19 -18.99 -9.81
N ASP A 5 27.78 -18.44 -8.67
CA ASP A 5 26.71 -19.04 -7.84
C ASP A 5 25.39 -19.06 -8.61
N LEU A 6 24.99 -17.93 -9.21
CA LEU A 6 23.75 -17.83 -9.99
C LEU A 6 23.74 -18.78 -11.19
N ILE A 7 24.84 -18.87 -11.93
CA ILE A 7 24.94 -19.76 -13.10
C ILE A 7 24.83 -21.24 -12.68
N ASN A 8 25.40 -21.61 -11.53
CA ASN A 8 25.32 -22.97 -11.02
C ASN A 8 23.93 -23.30 -10.45
N GLU A 9 23.26 -22.33 -9.82
CA GLU A 9 21.88 -22.48 -9.35
C GLU A 9 20.92 -22.71 -10.52
N VAL A 10 21.00 -21.88 -11.57
CA VAL A 10 20.20 -22.05 -12.80
C VAL A 10 20.48 -23.41 -13.45
N ALA A 11 21.74 -23.85 -13.48
CA ALA A 11 22.09 -25.15 -14.02
C ALA A 11 21.53 -26.32 -13.19
N TYR A 12 21.50 -26.18 -11.87
CA TYR A 12 20.94 -27.18 -10.97
C TYR A 12 19.42 -27.33 -11.15
N GLU A 13 18.69 -26.21 -11.26
CA GLU A 13 17.24 -26.23 -11.50
C GLU A 13 16.87 -26.88 -12.85
N LEU A 14 17.71 -26.67 -13.87
CA LEU A 14 17.47 -27.16 -15.22
C LEU A 14 18.02 -28.57 -15.48
N ASP A 15 18.70 -29.19 -14.51
CA ASP A 15 19.33 -30.51 -14.65
C ASP A 15 18.32 -31.62 -15.00
N SER A 16 17.08 -31.49 -14.53
CA SER A 16 16.01 -32.45 -14.84
C SER A 16 15.36 -32.27 -16.21
N PHE A 17 15.64 -31.16 -16.91
CA PHE A 17 14.98 -30.79 -18.17
C PHE A 17 15.95 -30.75 -19.37
N MET A 18 17.25 -30.71 -19.13
CA MET A 18 18.28 -30.51 -20.16
C MET A 18 19.38 -31.57 -20.03
N THR A 19 20.00 -31.94 -21.16
CA THR A 19 21.18 -32.81 -21.12
C THR A 19 22.41 -32.05 -20.62
N LYS A 20 23.42 -32.76 -20.12
CA LYS A 20 24.68 -32.16 -19.65
C LYS A 20 25.34 -31.24 -20.70
N GLU A 21 25.35 -31.66 -21.96
CA GLU A 21 25.90 -30.83 -23.05
C GLU A 21 25.11 -29.53 -23.27
N GLN A 22 23.78 -29.58 -23.13
CA GLN A 22 22.93 -28.40 -23.25
C GLN A 22 23.15 -27.44 -22.06
N ILE A 23 23.32 -27.99 -20.85
CA ILE A 23 23.62 -27.22 -19.64
C ILE A 23 24.99 -26.57 -19.73
N ASP A 24 26.02 -27.29 -20.18
CA ASP A 24 27.36 -26.73 -20.34
C ASP A 24 27.39 -25.60 -21.38
N ARG A 25 26.69 -25.78 -22.51
CA ARG A 25 26.56 -24.73 -23.53
C ARG A 25 25.81 -23.50 -22.99
N MET A 26 24.79 -23.71 -22.16
CA MET A 26 24.08 -22.64 -21.47
C MET A 26 25.01 -21.89 -20.49
N LYS A 27 25.75 -22.61 -19.64
CA LYS A 27 26.70 -22.02 -18.69
C LYS A 27 27.71 -21.11 -19.39
N ILE A 28 28.31 -21.58 -20.48
CA ILE A 28 29.26 -20.79 -21.29
C ILE A 28 28.59 -19.53 -21.85
N THR A 29 27.37 -19.67 -22.39
CA THR A 29 26.62 -18.55 -22.96
C THR A 29 26.31 -17.48 -21.91
N LEU A 30 25.85 -17.88 -20.73
CA LEU A 30 25.58 -16.97 -19.62
C LEU A 30 26.86 -16.30 -19.13
N TYR A 31 27.97 -17.04 -19.01
CA TYR A 31 29.25 -16.49 -18.57
C TYR A 31 29.74 -15.37 -19.48
N VAL A 32 29.68 -15.58 -20.80
CA VAL A 32 30.06 -14.58 -21.81
C VAL A 32 29.10 -13.39 -21.79
N LYS A 33 27.79 -13.63 -21.74
CA LYS A 33 26.80 -12.53 -21.76
C LYS A 33 26.83 -11.68 -20.49
N MET A 34 27.17 -12.27 -19.35
CA MET A 34 27.23 -11.59 -18.06
C MET A 34 28.59 -10.97 -17.75
N GLN A 35 29.58 -11.07 -18.64
CA GLN A 35 30.94 -10.57 -18.42
C GLN A 35 30.95 -9.07 -18.07
N ASP A 36 30.19 -8.26 -18.82
CA ASP A 36 30.13 -6.80 -18.67
C ASP A 36 29.07 -6.29 -17.68
N PHE A 37 28.39 -7.20 -16.97
CA PHE A 37 27.33 -6.84 -16.02
C PHE A 37 27.83 -6.99 -14.58
N GLU A 38 27.57 -6.02 -13.71
CA GLU A 38 27.78 -6.22 -12.26
C GLU A 38 26.53 -6.86 -11.63
N LEU A 39 26.75 -7.97 -10.92
CA LEU A 39 25.70 -8.64 -10.16
C LEU A 39 25.67 -8.03 -8.76
N ALA A 40 24.80 -7.05 -8.57
CA ALA A 40 24.45 -6.56 -7.25
C ALA A 40 23.25 -7.35 -6.73
N GLU A 41 23.37 -7.89 -5.52
CA GLU A 41 22.21 -8.42 -4.81
C GLU A 41 21.29 -7.25 -4.47
N ILE A 42 20.20 -7.12 -5.22
CA ILE A 42 19.18 -6.13 -4.95
C ILE A 42 18.45 -6.58 -3.69
N LYS A 43 18.86 -6.05 -2.53
CA LYS A 43 18.01 -6.03 -1.33
C LYS A 43 16.87 -5.02 -1.56
N GLN A 44 15.97 -5.36 -2.47
CA GLN A 44 14.66 -4.72 -2.51
C GLN A 44 13.95 -5.21 -1.25
N LEU A 45 13.85 -4.31 -0.25
CA LEU A 45 12.81 -4.45 0.76
C LEU A 45 11.50 -4.73 0.01
N PRO A 46 10.66 -5.67 0.50
CA PRO A 46 9.46 -6.08 -0.21
C PRO A 46 8.71 -4.81 -0.63
N MET A 47 8.42 -4.70 -1.92
CA MET A 47 7.54 -3.65 -2.41
C MET A 47 6.16 -3.97 -1.82
N THR A 48 5.91 -3.50 -0.59
CA THR A 48 4.57 -3.41 -0.05
C THR A 48 3.82 -2.56 -1.05
N MET A 49 2.72 -3.08 -1.60
CA MET A 49 1.77 -2.23 -2.29
C MET A 49 1.48 -1.08 -1.32
N GLU A 50 1.95 0.13 -1.63
CA GLU A 50 1.64 1.28 -0.79
C GLU A 50 0.17 1.56 -1.00
N HIS A 51 -0.64 0.98 -0.11
CA HIS A 51 -2.04 1.32 -0.03
C HIS A 51 -2.16 2.80 0.27
N ASP A 52 -2.95 3.49 -0.55
CA ASP A 52 -3.24 4.90 -0.41
C ASP A 52 -4.54 5.12 0.37
N ASN A 53 -4.95 6.39 0.50
CA ASN A 53 -6.18 6.73 1.21
C ASN A 53 -7.41 6.13 0.54
N GLU A 54 -7.40 6.00 -0.79
CA GLU A 54 -8.52 5.45 -1.54
C GLU A 54 -8.68 3.96 -1.27
N TRP A 55 -7.59 3.21 -1.29
CA TRP A 55 -7.59 1.81 -0.89
C TRP A 55 -8.13 1.61 0.53
N LEU A 56 -7.67 2.42 1.50
CA LEU A 56 -8.13 2.28 2.89
C LEU A 56 -9.63 2.61 3.04
N MET A 57 -10.12 3.63 2.33
CA MET A 57 -11.56 3.94 2.30
C MET A 57 -12.38 2.83 1.65
N GLN A 58 -11.89 2.21 0.57
CA GLN A 58 -12.55 1.05 -0.04
C GLN A 58 -12.59 -0.13 0.92
N ARG A 59 -11.49 -0.38 1.64
CA ARG A 59 -11.43 -1.44 2.66
C ARG A 59 -12.44 -1.21 3.78
N TYR A 60 -12.55 0.03 4.27
CA TYR A 60 -13.54 0.42 5.27
C TYR A 60 -14.99 0.16 4.80
N CYS A 61 -15.30 0.41 3.52
CA CYS A 61 -16.60 0.05 2.95
C CYS A 61 -16.87 -1.46 3.02
N VAL A 62 -15.89 -2.27 2.61
CA VAL A 62 -16.01 -3.74 2.59
C VAL A 62 -16.22 -4.27 4.02
N ASP A 63 -15.42 -3.80 4.97
CA ASP A 63 -15.54 -4.22 6.37
C ASP A 63 -16.88 -3.76 6.98
N GLY A 64 -17.36 -2.57 6.61
CA GLY A 64 -18.68 -2.07 7.02
C GLY A 64 -19.85 -2.91 6.49
N VAL A 65 -19.78 -3.38 5.24
CA VAL A 65 -20.77 -4.30 4.67
C VAL A 65 -20.73 -5.64 5.39
N ALA A 66 -19.53 -6.18 5.63
CA ALA A 66 -19.34 -7.43 6.37
C ALA A 66 -19.90 -7.36 7.81
N ALA A 67 -19.80 -6.18 8.45
CA ALA A 67 -20.36 -5.91 9.77
C ALA A 67 -21.88 -5.65 9.76
N GLY A 68 -22.55 -5.73 8.60
CA GLY A 68 -24.01 -5.54 8.48
C GLY A 68 -24.46 -4.07 8.55
N LEU A 69 -23.57 -3.10 8.31
CA LEU A 69 -23.96 -1.69 8.28
C LEU A 69 -24.82 -1.40 7.06
N HIS A 70 -25.87 -0.60 7.26
CA HIS A 70 -26.71 -0.13 6.17
C HIS A 70 -25.92 0.74 5.18
N ALA A 71 -26.15 0.56 3.88
CA ALA A 71 -25.43 1.27 2.82
C ALA A 71 -25.48 2.81 2.96
N GLY A 72 -26.60 3.35 3.44
CA GLY A 72 -26.74 4.79 3.72
C GLY A 72 -25.80 5.29 4.82
N THR A 73 -25.53 4.45 5.83
CA THR A 73 -24.58 4.75 6.91
C THR A 73 -23.16 4.75 6.34
N ILE A 74 -22.76 3.72 5.59
CA ILE A 74 -21.43 3.63 4.98
C ILE A 74 -21.16 4.84 4.08
N ARG A 75 -22.13 5.22 3.22
CA ARG A 75 -22.03 6.42 2.38
C ARG A 75 -21.82 7.71 3.20
N SER A 76 -22.52 7.84 4.33
CA SER A 76 -22.39 9.01 5.19
C SER A 76 -21.00 9.09 5.84
N TYR A 77 -20.46 7.95 6.29
CA TYR A 77 -19.11 7.86 6.85
C TYR A 77 -18.06 8.24 5.81
N ILE A 78 -18.06 7.56 4.66
CA ILE A 78 -17.08 7.79 3.59
C ILE A 78 -17.13 9.21 3.06
N GLY A 79 -18.33 9.79 2.93
CA GLY A 79 -18.49 11.17 2.50
C GLY A 79 -17.82 12.18 3.44
N ILE A 80 -17.77 11.89 4.75
CA ILE A 80 -17.07 12.73 5.73
C ILE A 80 -15.56 12.46 5.71
N ILE A 81 -15.15 11.18 5.64
CA ILE A 81 -13.74 10.77 5.62
C ILE A 81 -13.04 11.32 4.38
N LYS A 82 -13.67 11.26 3.21
CA LYS A 82 -13.13 11.81 1.96
C LYS A 82 -12.91 13.32 2.07
N LYS A 83 -13.89 14.08 2.56
CA LYS A 83 -13.76 15.53 2.78
C LYS A 83 -12.63 15.88 3.75
N PHE A 84 -12.37 15.03 4.73
CA PHE A 84 -11.26 15.19 5.64
C PHE A 84 -9.91 14.97 4.94
N PHE A 85 -9.77 13.88 4.16
CA PHE A 85 -8.54 13.63 3.40
C PHE A 85 -8.27 14.70 2.35
N ASP A 86 -9.31 15.19 1.66
CA ASP A 86 -9.21 16.31 0.72
C ASP A 86 -8.73 17.60 1.41
N PHE A 87 -9.09 17.80 2.69
CA PHE A 87 -8.66 18.95 3.47
C PHE A 87 -7.22 18.83 3.95
N VAL A 88 -6.85 17.69 4.54
CA VAL A 88 -5.52 17.51 5.15
C VAL A 88 -4.45 17.31 4.08
N ASN A 89 -4.81 16.74 2.92
CA ASN A 89 -3.91 16.44 1.82
C ASN A 89 -2.67 15.64 2.26
N LYS A 90 -2.87 14.67 3.14
CA LYS A 90 -1.83 13.75 3.64
C LYS A 90 -2.27 12.30 3.42
N ASN A 91 -1.30 11.41 3.27
CA ASN A 91 -1.55 9.98 3.38
C ASN A 91 -1.95 9.62 4.82
N TYR A 92 -2.87 8.67 4.99
CA TYR A 92 -3.43 8.23 6.26
C TYR A 92 -2.35 7.85 7.29
N LYS A 93 -1.19 7.34 6.84
CA LYS A 93 -0.04 7.01 7.68
C LYS A 93 0.54 8.22 8.43
N TYR A 94 0.33 9.43 7.91
CA TYR A 94 0.87 10.68 8.46
C TYR A 94 -0.22 11.57 9.06
N VAL A 95 -1.47 11.09 9.13
CA VAL A 95 -2.55 11.81 9.80
C VAL A 95 -2.37 11.70 11.30
N THR A 96 -2.49 12.85 11.98
CA THR A 96 -2.39 12.97 13.43
C THR A 96 -3.72 13.41 14.05
N ALA A 97 -3.85 13.26 15.38
CA ALA A 97 -5.00 13.79 16.12
C ALA A 97 -5.13 15.32 16.00
N GLN A 98 -4.01 16.03 15.79
CA GLN A 98 -4.02 17.47 15.57
C GLN A 98 -4.70 17.82 14.24
N ASP A 99 -4.46 17.05 13.18
CA ASP A 99 -5.10 17.27 11.87
C ASP A 99 -6.63 17.16 11.97
N ILE A 100 -7.14 16.23 12.79
CA ILE A 100 -8.58 16.10 13.06
C ILE A 100 -9.09 17.33 13.83
N THR A 101 -8.34 17.80 14.81
CA THR A 101 -8.70 18.97 15.63
C THR A 101 -8.74 20.25 14.78
N ASP A 102 -7.73 20.45 13.93
CA ASP A 102 -7.61 21.58 13.03
C ASP A 102 -8.73 21.57 11.98
N TYR A 103 -9.02 20.40 11.39
CA TYR A 103 -10.15 20.24 10.48
C TYR A 103 -11.46 20.65 11.14
N LEU A 104 -11.75 20.16 12.35
CA LEU A 104 -12.97 20.51 13.06
C LEU A 104 -13.03 22.00 13.42
N ALA A 105 -11.91 22.61 13.80
CA ALA A 105 -11.83 24.03 14.08
C ALA A 105 -12.14 24.86 12.83
N VAL A 106 -11.53 24.53 11.69
CA VAL A 106 -11.78 25.21 10.40
C VAL A 106 -13.24 25.03 9.97
N ARG A 107 -13.81 23.82 10.06
CA ARG A 107 -15.22 23.58 9.72
C ARG A 107 -16.16 24.38 10.63
N SER A 108 -15.86 24.48 11.93
CA SER A 108 -16.66 25.27 12.87
C SER A 108 -16.58 26.77 12.58
N TYR A 109 -15.40 27.28 12.25
CA TYR A 109 -15.19 28.71 11.99
C TYR A 109 -15.74 29.13 10.62
N ARG A 110 -15.36 28.40 9.55
CA ARG A 110 -15.67 28.76 8.15
C ARG A 110 -17.09 28.36 7.74
N ASP A 111 -17.53 27.16 8.12
CA ASP A 111 -18.80 26.60 7.65
C ASP A 111 -19.92 26.68 8.72
N HIS A 112 -19.62 27.28 9.88
CA HIS A 112 -20.54 27.46 11.00
C HIS A 112 -21.32 26.19 11.38
N ILE A 113 -20.63 25.03 11.35
CA ILE A 113 -21.27 23.75 11.65
C ILE A 113 -21.78 23.71 13.09
N SER A 114 -22.94 23.09 13.28
CA SER A 114 -23.51 22.90 14.62
C SER A 114 -22.62 21.99 15.48
N HIS A 115 -22.72 22.15 16.80
CA HIS A 115 -21.97 21.32 17.74
C HIS A 115 -22.28 19.82 17.56
N ASN A 116 -23.54 19.47 17.29
CA ASN A 116 -23.95 18.09 17.04
C ASN A 116 -23.31 17.52 15.76
N TYR A 117 -23.22 18.33 14.71
CA TYR A 117 -22.58 17.89 13.47
C TYR A 117 -21.06 17.75 13.64
N LYS A 118 -20.42 18.66 14.40
CA LYS A 118 -19.01 18.55 14.81
C LYS A 118 -18.73 17.23 15.54
N SER A 119 -19.56 16.87 16.52
CA SER A 119 -19.46 15.59 17.23
C SER A 119 -19.65 14.38 16.30
N THR A 120 -20.52 14.49 15.30
CA THR A 120 -20.72 13.43 14.30
C THR A 120 -19.49 13.24 13.44
N ILE A 121 -18.89 14.33 12.93
CA ILE A 121 -17.64 14.27 12.15
C ILE A 121 -16.53 13.65 12.99
N TYR A 122 -16.34 14.13 14.22
CA TYR A 122 -15.32 13.62 15.12
C TYR A 122 -15.46 12.10 15.33
N ARG A 123 -16.68 11.65 15.65
CA ARG A 123 -16.97 10.22 15.83
C ARG A 123 -16.64 9.40 14.60
N TYR A 124 -17.02 9.86 13.40
CA TYR A 124 -16.75 9.14 12.16
C TYR A 124 -15.25 9.04 11.87
N LEU A 125 -14.49 10.11 12.09
CA LEU A 125 -13.04 10.09 11.92
C LEU A 125 -12.37 9.19 12.95
N CYS A 126 -12.77 9.26 14.23
CA CYS A 126 -12.24 8.36 15.25
C CYS A 126 -12.52 6.89 14.91
N THR A 127 -13.75 6.53 14.53
CA THR A 127 -14.08 5.15 14.14
C THR A 127 -13.27 4.67 12.92
N PHE A 128 -12.88 5.57 12.02
CA PHE A 128 -12.06 5.21 10.86
C PHE A 128 -10.59 4.99 11.20
N PHE A 129 -10.04 5.74 12.16
CA PHE A 129 -8.63 5.65 12.59
C PHE A 129 -8.41 4.79 13.86
N SER A 130 -9.45 4.16 14.41
CA SER A 130 -9.35 3.23 15.55
C SER A 130 -8.80 1.89 15.10
#